data_AF-A0A2N2S456-F1
#
_entry.id   AF-A0A2N2S456-F1
#
_cell.length_a   1.000
_cell.length_b   1.000
_cell.length_c   1.000
_cell.angle_alpha   90.00
_cell.angle_beta   90.00
_cell.angle_gamma   90.00
#
_symmetry.space_group_name_H-M   'P 1'
#
loop_
_entity.id
_entity.type
_entity.pdbx_description
1 polymer ?
#
loop_
_entity_poly.entity_id
_entity_poly.type
_entity_poly.pdbx_seq_one_letter_code
_entity_poly.pdbx_strand_id
1 'polypeptide(L)'
;MEIILLLKAFVLGLVEGATEFLPVSSTGHLIVVGDLLDFNDEKGKVFEIVIQLGAILAVCWEYRTRIGHVAISAFTEQASQRLVLNLALAFMPAALLALAFHRQIKQYLFSPLTVACALIIGGFIILIIEH
;
A
#
# COMPACT_ATOMS: atom_id res chain seq x y z
N MET A 1 17.72 -1.23 -24.86
CA MET A 1 17.26 -0.14 -23.96
C MET A 1 15.87 -0.46 -23.40
N GLU A 2 14.90 -0.85 -24.23
CA GLU A 2 13.54 -1.17 -23.73
C GLU A 2 13.44 -2.46 -22.90
N ILE A 3 14.15 -3.53 -23.26
CA ILE A 3 14.08 -4.81 -22.53
C ILE A 3 14.57 -4.67 -21.07
N ILE A 4 15.64 -3.90 -20.85
CA ILE A 4 16.18 -3.66 -19.50
C ILE A 4 15.15 -2.89 -18.67
N LEU A 5 14.50 -1.88 -19.25
CA LEU A 5 13.45 -1.12 -18.58
C LEU A 5 12.24 -2.01 -18.25
N LEU A 6 11.80 -2.86 -19.19
CA LEU A 6 10.72 -3.82 -18.94
C LEU A 6 11.08 -4.82 -17.86
N LEU A 7 12.33 -5.27 -17.80
CA LEU A 7 12.80 -6.16 -16.73
C LEU A 7 12.79 -5.46 -15.37
N LYS A 8 13.25 -4.20 -15.29
CA LYS A 8 13.15 -3.39 -14.06
C LYS A 8 11.69 -3.26 -13.61
N ALA A 9 10.79 -2.90 -14.55
CA ALA A 9 9.36 -2.78 -14.29
C ALA A 9 8.73 -4.09 -13.82
N PHE A 10 9.10 -5.22 -14.44
CA PHE A 10 8.64 -6.55 -14.06
C PHE A 10 9.10 -6.93 -12.65
N VAL A 11 10.37 -6.71 -12.31
CA VAL A 11 10.92 -7.00 -10.98
C VAL A 11 10.22 -6.15 -9.92
N LEU A 12 10.10 -4.84 -10.13
CA LEU A 12 9.41 -3.95 -9.19
C LEU A 12 7.93 -4.31 -9.04
N GLY A 13 7.25 -4.68 -10.13
CA GLY A 13 5.87 -5.15 -10.09
C GLY A 13 5.70 -6.47 -9.31
N LEU A 14 6.65 -7.40 -9.43
CA LEU A 14 6.67 -8.62 -8.61
C LEU A 14 6.90 -8.30 -7.13
N VAL A 15 7.82 -7.39 -6.82
CA VAL A 15 8.10 -6.97 -5.44
C VAL A 15 6.86 -6.33 -4.82
N GLU A 16 6.25 -5.37 -5.51
CA GLU A 16 5.01 -4.73 -5.08
C GLU A 16 3.89 -5.76 -4.85
N GLY A 17 3.59 -6.58 -5.85
CA GLY A 17 2.52 -7.58 -5.75
C GLY A 17 2.75 -8.62 -4.65
N ALA A 18 4.02 -8.97 -4.37
CA ALA A 18 4.38 -9.90 -3.32
C ALA A 18 4.43 -9.27 -1.92
N THR A 19 4.57 -7.95 -1.77
CA THR A 19 4.81 -7.32 -0.46
C THR A 19 3.68 -6.41 0.01
N GLU A 20 2.81 -5.95 -0.88
CA GLU A 20 1.74 -5.00 -0.52
C GLU A 20 0.73 -5.58 0.48
N PHE A 21 0.41 -6.87 0.37
CA PHE A 21 -0.56 -7.53 1.25
C PHE A 21 0.07 -8.21 2.47
N LEU A 22 1.41 -8.33 2.48
CA LEU A 22 2.13 -8.87 3.62
C LEU A 22 2.53 -7.73 4.56
N PRO A 23 2.56 -7.97 5.88
CA PRO A 23 2.92 -6.94 6.86
C PRO A 23 4.45 -6.71 6.91
N VAL A 24 5.06 -6.42 5.75
CA VAL A 24 6.51 -6.32 5.54
C VAL A 24 6.95 -5.02 4.85
N SER A 25 6.03 -4.08 4.62
CA SER A 25 6.23 -2.79 3.93
C SER A 25 6.75 -2.90 2.49
N SER A 26 5.83 -2.80 1.52
CA SER A 26 6.14 -2.68 0.09
C SER A 26 7.01 -1.46 -0.21
N THR A 27 6.72 -0.31 0.40
CA THR A 27 7.48 0.94 0.21
C THR A 27 8.96 0.77 0.55
N GLY A 28 9.29 0.08 1.66
CA GLY A 28 10.68 -0.18 2.03
C GLY A 28 11.40 -1.06 1.00
N HIS A 29 10.73 -2.12 0.54
CA HIS A 29 11.29 -3.03 -0.47
C HIS A 29 11.47 -2.35 -1.84
N LEU A 30 10.52 -1.52 -2.28
CA LEU A 30 10.62 -0.77 -3.53
C LEU A 30 11.78 0.23 -3.51
N ILE A 31 11.98 0.96 -2.40
CA ILE A 31 13.13 1.88 -2.26
C ILE A 31 14.46 1.13 -2.40
N VAL A 32 14.61 -0.03 -1.74
CA VAL A 32 15.85 -0.82 -1.78
C VAL A 32 16.07 -1.42 -3.17
N VAL A 33 15.04 -2.05 -3.75
CA VAL A 33 15.15 -2.71 -5.06
C VAL A 33 15.31 -1.69 -6.18
N GLY A 34 14.62 -0.55 -6.11
CA GLY A 34 14.77 0.56 -7.04
C GLY A 34 16.19 1.12 -7.05
N ASP A 35 16.85 1.18 -5.88
CA ASP A 35 18.25 1.62 -5.76
C ASP A 35 19.22 0.62 -6.41
N LEU A 36 19.04 -0.67 -6.11
CA LEU A 36 19.81 -1.75 -6.71
C LEU A 36 19.66 -1.83 -8.23
N LEU A 37 18.50 -1.43 -8.74
CA LEU A 37 18.20 -1.40 -10.16
C LEU A 37 18.53 -0.06 -10.82
N ASP A 38 19.03 0.95 -10.10
CA ASP A 38 19.24 2.31 -10.61
C ASP A 38 17.96 2.85 -11.30
N PHE A 39 16.85 2.86 -10.55
CA PHE A 39 15.50 3.26 -10.98
C PHE A 39 14.77 4.11 -9.93
N ASN A 40 15.51 5.03 -9.29
CA ASN A 40 15.02 5.89 -8.20
C ASN A 40 14.81 7.36 -8.62
N ASP A 41 14.81 7.64 -9.92
CA ASP A 41 14.55 8.96 -10.46
C ASP A 41 13.06 9.37 -10.28
N GLU A 42 12.70 10.59 -10.67
CA GLU A 42 11.32 11.06 -10.55
C GLU A 42 10.33 10.16 -11.31
N LYS A 43 10.76 9.57 -12.44
CA LYS A 43 9.94 8.61 -13.18
C LYS A 43 9.78 7.29 -12.43
N GLY A 44 10.84 6.78 -11.81
CA GLY A 44 10.78 5.61 -10.94
C GLY A 44 9.79 5.77 -9.80
N LYS A 45 9.80 6.91 -9.13
CA LYS A 45 8.83 7.22 -8.05
C LYS A 45 7.38 7.26 -8.54
N VAL A 46 7.14 7.82 -9.73
CA VAL A 46 5.80 7.81 -10.33
C VAL A 46 5.40 6.38 -10.71
N PHE A 47 6.34 5.59 -11.23
CA PHE A 47 6.11 4.19 -11.57
C PHE A 47 5.72 3.35 -10.35
N GLU A 48 6.41 3.52 -9.21
CA GLU A 48 6.07 2.87 -7.93
C GLU A 48 4.62 3.15 -7.51
N ILE A 49 4.15 4.40 -7.65
CA ILE A 49 2.75 4.77 -7.37
C ILE A 49 1.79 4.08 -8.34
N VAL A 50 2.17 3.95 -9.62
CA VAL A 50 1.32 3.32 -10.64
C VAL A 50 1.21 1.82 -10.43
N ILE A 51 2.28 1.12 -10.05
CA ILE A 51 2.22 -0.33 -9.83
C ILE A 51 1.39 -0.72 -8.59
N GLN A 52 1.30 0.14 -7.57
CA GLN A 52 0.37 -0.03 -6.45
C GLN A 52 -1.09 -0.11 -6.90
N LEU A 53 -1.46 0.59 -7.97
CA LEU A 53 -2.80 0.45 -8.56
C LEU A 53 -3.04 -0.98 -9.07
N GLY A 54 -2.00 -1.68 -9.54
CA GLY A 54 -2.08 -3.09 -9.91
C GLY A 54 -2.44 -3.98 -8.72
N ALA A 55 -1.84 -3.74 -7.56
CA ALA A 55 -2.17 -4.44 -6.32
C ALA A 55 -3.62 -4.12 -5.89
N ILE A 56 -4.02 -2.86 -5.89
CA ILE A 56 -5.42 -2.46 -5.60
C ILE A 56 -6.41 -3.16 -6.54
N LEU A 57 -6.10 -3.23 -7.84
CA LEU A 57 -6.93 -3.92 -8.82
C LEU A 57 -7.01 -5.43 -8.55
N ALA A 58 -5.95 -6.06 -8.06
CA ALA A 58 -5.99 -7.47 -7.65
C ALA A 58 -7.00 -7.69 -6.52
N VAL A 59 -7.04 -6.82 -5.51
CA VAL A 59 -8.04 -6.86 -4.42
C VAL A 59 -9.45 -6.62 -4.95
N CYS A 60 -9.63 -5.60 -5.81
CA CYS A 60 -10.91 -5.31 -6.45
C CYS A 60 -11.43 -6.51 -7.26
N TRP A 61 -10.53 -7.23 -7.94
CA TRP A 61 -10.88 -8.41 -8.72
C TRP A 61 -11.23 -9.62 -7.85
N GLU A 62 -10.41 -9.91 -6.83
CA GLU A 62 -10.64 -11.00 -5.88
C GLU A 62 -11.98 -10.83 -5.16
N TYR A 63 -12.25 -9.63 -4.65
CA TYR A 63 -13.47 -9.31 -3.92
C TYR A 63 -14.59 -8.73 -4.80
N ARG A 64 -14.51 -8.83 -6.13
CA ARG A 64 -15.45 -8.18 -7.08
C ARG A 64 -16.92 -8.46 -6.78
N THR A 65 -17.26 -9.71 -6.44
CA THR A 65 -18.64 -10.09 -6.12
C THR A 65 -19.11 -9.44 -4.83
N ARG A 66 -18.24 -9.42 -3.80
CA ARG A 66 -18.55 -8.79 -2.51
C ARG A 66 -18.67 -7.28 -2.65
N ILE A 67 -17.75 -6.65 -3.38
CA ILE A 67 -17.77 -5.21 -3.65
C ILE A 67 -19.02 -4.84 -4.45
N GLY A 68 -19.34 -5.58 -5.51
CA GLY A 68 -20.53 -5.34 -6.32
C GLY A 68 -21.83 -5.52 -5.52
N HIS A 69 -21.91 -6.55 -4.67
CA HIS A 69 -23.04 -6.76 -3.78
C HIS A 69 -23.23 -5.59 -2.82
N VAL A 70 -22.16 -5.20 -2.11
CA VAL A 70 -22.19 -4.08 -1.16
C VAL A 70 -22.53 -2.77 -1.88
N ALA A 71 -22.02 -2.54 -3.09
CA ALA A 71 -22.32 -1.33 -3.87
C ALA A 71 -23.82 -1.17 -4.18
N ILE A 72 -24.53 -2.29 -4.41
CA ILE A 72 -25.96 -2.29 -4.71
C ILE A 72 -26.80 -2.32 -3.43
N SER A 73 -26.38 -3.06 -2.40
CA SER A 73 -27.14 -3.26 -1.16
C SER A 73 -26.77 -2.32 -0.02
N ALA A 74 -25.86 -1.37 -0.23
CA ALA A 74 -25.37 -0.41 0.77
C ALA A 74 -26.48 0.37 1.49
N PHE A 75 -27.64 0.58 0.85
CA PHE A 75 -28.76 1.32 1.45
C PHE A 75 -29.94 0.43 1.86
N THR A 76 -29.96 -0.83 1.44
CA THR A 76 -31.11 -1.73 1.65
C THR A 76 -30.82 -2.84 2.66
N GLU A 77 -29.55 -3.19 2.87
CA GLU A 77 -29.15 -4.32 3.70
C GLU A 77 -28.28 -3.87 4.89
N GLN A 78 -28.70 -4.26 6.10
CA GLN A 78 -28.01 -3.88 7.33
C GLN A 78 -26.55 -4.39 7.38
N ALA A 79 -26.26 -5.57 6.81
CA ALA A 79 -24.91 -6.11 6.77
C ALA A 79 -23.96 -5.26 5.91
N SER A 80 -24.42 -4.84 4.72
CA SER A 80 -23.67 -3.93 3.84
C SER A 80 -23.49 -2.55 4.47
N GLN A 81 -24.52 -2.01 5.11
CA GLN A 81 -24.43 -0.73 5.85
C GLN A 81 -23.36 -0.81 6.96
N ARG A 82 -23.36 -1.89 7.75
CA ARG A 82 -22.35 -2.10 8.80
C ARG A 82 -20.96 -2.21 8.23
N LEU A 83 -20.77 -2.92 7.11
CA LEU A 83 -19.46 -3.02 6.47
C LEU A 83 -18.96 -1.66 5.98
N VAL A 84 -19.80 -0.88 5.30
CA VAL A 84 -19.45 0.47 4.83
C VAL A 84 -19.12 1.38 6.00
N LEU A 85 -19.92 1.37 7.06
CA LEU A 85 -19.68 2.17 8.26
C LEU A 85 -18.37 1.76 8.95
N ASN A 86 -18.12 0.47 9.14
CA ASN A 86 -16.89 -0.02 9.74
C ASN A 86 -15.66 0.37 8.91
N LEU A 87 -15.75 0.26 7.59
CA LEU A 87 -14.68 0.68 6.68
C LEU A 87 -14.42 2.19 6.79
N ALA A 88 -15.49 2.99 6.80
CA ALA A 88 -15.37 4.43 6.97
C ALA A 88 -14.73 4.78 8.33
N LEU A 89 -15.19 4.17 9.43
CA LEU A 89 -14.64 4.41 10.76
C LEU A 89 -13.18 3.99 10.89
N ALA A 90 -12.76 2.90 10.23
CA ALA A 90 -11.38 2.46 10.21
C ALA A 90 -10.49 3.37 9.35
N PHE A 91 -11.00 3.87 8.22
CA PHE A 91 -10.24 4.71 7.27
C PHE A 91 -10.14 6.18 7.70
N MET A 92 -11.22 6.76 8.23
CA MET A 92 -11.33 8.19 8.48
C MET A 92 -10.22 8.77 9.36
N PRO A 93 -9.81 8.15 10.49
CA PRO A 93 -8.73 8.68 11.31
C PRO A 93 -7.41 8.82 10.53
N ALA A 94 -7.04 7.79 9.77
CA ALA A 94 -5.84 7.80 8.95
C ALA A 94 -5.93 8.84 7.83
N ALA A 95 -7.07 8.93 7.15
CA ALA A 95 -7.31 9.89 6.07
C ALA A 95 -7.24 11.35 6.55
N LEU A 96 -7.83 11.66 7.71
CA LEU A 96 -7.81 12.99 8.31
C LEU A 96 -6.40 13.39 8.75
N LEU A 97 -5.67 12.48 9.39
CA LEU A 97 -4.27 12.71 9.77
C LEU A 97 -3.38 12.90 8.54
N ALA A 98 -3.54 12.07 7.51
CA ALA A 98 -2.81 12.22 6.26
C ALA A 98 -3.12 13.57 5.60
N LEU A 99 -4.39 13.99 5.52
CA LEU A 99 -4.78 15.27 4.94
C LEU A 99 -4.19 16.46 5.73
N ALA A 100 -4.21 16.41 7.06
CA ALA A 100 -3.71 17.49 7.92
C ALA A 100 -2.17 17.58 7.95
N PHE A 101 -1.47 16.45 7.85
CA PHE A 101 -0.03 16.36 8.09
C PHE A 101 0.79 15.83 6.90
N HIS A 102 0.21 15.76 5.70
CA HIS A 102 0.86 15.17 4.51
C HIS A 102 2.29 15.65 4.28
N ARG A 103 2.52 16.97 4.41
CA ARG A 103 3.84 17.58 4.17
C ARG A 103 4.86 17.16 5.23
N GLN A 104 4.46 17.14 6.49
CA GLN A 104 5.29 16.73 7.62
C GLN A 104 5.59 15.23 7.55
N ILE A 105 4.59 14.41 7.22
CA ILE A 105 4.74 12.97 7.00
C ILE A 105 5.78 12.72 5.90
N LYS A 106 5.63 13.34 4.72
CA LYS A 106 6.61 13.20 3.64
C LYS A 106 8.02 13.67 4.03
N GLN A 107 8.14 14.73 4.82
CA GLN A 107 9.44 15.27 5.19
C GLN A 107 10.18 14.43 6.23
N TYR A 108 9.48 13.90 7.24
CA TYR A 108 10.10 13.24 8.39
C TYR A 108 9.98 11.72 8.40
N LEU A 109 8.93 11.16 7.78
CA LEU A 109 8.63 9.73 7.84
C LEU A 109 9.13 8.92 6.63
N PHE A 110 9.40 9.58 5.50
CA PHE A 110 9.89 8.92 4.27
C PHE A 110 11.42 8.92 4.15
N SER A 111 12.14 8.96 5.27
CA SER A 111 13.59 8.74 5.30
C SER A 111 13.91 7.24 5.45
N PRO A 112 14.99 6.71 4.84
CA PRO A 112 15.35 5.29 4.98
C PRO A 112 15.48 4.82 6.43
N LEU A 113 16.04 5.67 7.30
CA LEU A 113 16.18 5.37 8.72
C LEU A 113 14.80 5.26 9.40
N THR A 114 13.89 6.19 9.12
CA THR A 114 12.55 6.17 9.71
C THR A 114 11.76 4.94 9.28
N VAL A 115 11.84 4.57 7.99
CA VAL A 115 11.19 3.36 7.44
C VAL A 115 11.75 2.10 8.10
N ALA A 116 13.08 1.99 8.25
CA ALA A 116 13.71 0.86 8.92
C ALA A 116 13.29 0.73 10.39
N CYS A 117 13.25 1.84 11.13
CA CYS A 117 12.74 1.84 12.50
C CYS A 117 11.27 1.42 12.57
N ALA A 118 10.43 1.92 11.66
CA ALA A 118 9.01 1.57 11.60
C ALA A 118 8.79 0.07 11.30
N LEU A 119 9.61 -0.54 10.44
CA LEU A 119 9.60 -1.97 10.16
C LEU A 119 9.93 -2.81 11.40
N ILE A 120 10.97 -2.44 12.13
CA ILE A 120 11.39 -3.13 13.35
C ILE A 120 10.30 -3.04 14.42
N ILE A 121 9.80 -1.81 14.68
CA ILE A 121 8.75 -1.57 15.66
C ILE A 121 7.46 -2.31 15.26
N GLY A 122 7.08 -2.24 13.99
CA GLY A 122 5.92 -2.96 13.45
C GLY A 122 6.03 -4.46 13.64
N GLY A 123 7.20 -5.05 13.38
CA GLY A 123 7.48 -6.46 13.64
C GLY A 123 7.30 -6.84 15.11
N PHE A 124 7.83 -6.05 16.04
CA PHE A 124 7.61 -6.28 17.47
C PHE A 124 6.14 -6.14 17.88
N ILE A 125 5.42 -5.16 17.34
CA ILE A 125 3.98 -4.99 17.62
C ILE A 125 3.21 -6.24 17.17
N ILE A 126 3.51 -6.79 15.99
CA ILE A 126 2.88 -8.01 15.50
C ILE A 126 3.14 -9.17 16.46
N LEU A 127 4.39 -9.37 16.89
CA LEU A 127 4.75 -10.43 17.84
C LEU A 127 4.03 -10.28 19.19
N ILE A 128 3.86 -9.04 19.67
CA ILE A 128 3.14 -8.76 20.92
C ILE A 128 1.64 -9.01 20.77
N ILE A 129 1.05 -8.73 19.62
CA ILE A 129 -0.39 -8.97 19.37
C ILE A 129 -0.68 -10.46 19.19
N GLU A 130 0.27 -11.22 18.64
CA GLU A 130 0.13 -12.67 18.45
C GLU A 130 0.19 -13.46 19.76
N HIS A 131 0.91 -12.97 20.77
CA HIS A 131 1.07 -13.58 22.10
C HIS A 131 0.06 -13.07 23.12
#